data_AF-A0A1E3Q151-F1
#
_entry.id   AF-A0A1E3Q151-F1
#
_cell.length_a   1.000
_cell.length_b   1.000
_cell.length_c   1.000
_cell.angle_alpha   90.00
_cell.angle_beta   90.00
_cell.angle_gamma   90.00
#
_symmetry.space_group_name_H-M   'P 1'
#
loop_
_entity.id
_entity.type
_entity.pdbx_description
1 polymer ?
#
loop_
_entity_poly.entity_id
_entity_poly.type
_entity_poly.pdbx_seq_one_letter_code
_entity_poly.pdbx_strand_id
1 'polypeptide(L)' 'MVIQRLWAYQYRYSWGIRGDNTPESAKYLGYLLGKELYPDIDFTTFDGYLKELLDGKARKPYA' A
#
# COMPACT_ATOMS: atom_id res chain seq x y z
N MET A 1 -16.40 -21.48 -0.04
CA MET A 1 -15.72 -20.87 -1.22
C MET A 1 -16.29 -19.51 -1.66
N VAL A 2 -17.60 -19.21 -1.54
CA VAL A 2 -18.16 -17.91 -1.99
C VAL A 2 -17.76 -16.73 -1.08
N ILE A 3 -17.79 -16.93 0.24
CA ILE A 3 -17.40 -15.90 1.23
C ILE A 3 -15.94 -15.45 1.03
N GLN A 4 -15.05 -16.38 0.66
CA GLN A 4 -13.65 -16.11 0.34
C GLN A 4 -13.43 -15.32 -0.97
N ARG A 5 -14.44 -15.11 -1.81
CA ARG A 5 -14.31 -14.19 -2.94
C ARG A 5 -14.84 -12.80 -2.60
N LEU A 6 -15.89 -12.75 -1.79
CA LEU A 6 -16.52 -11.50 -1.40
C LEU A 6 -15.56 -10.57 -0.64
N TRP A 7 -14.88 -11.07 0.40
CA TRP A 7 -13.90 -10.27 1.16
C TRP A 7 -12.77 -9.73 0.27
N ALA A 8 -12.24 -10.53 -0.65
CA ALA A 8 -11.17 -10.13 -1.56
C ALA A 8 -11.64 -9.05 -2.54
N TYR A 9 -12.87 -9.14 -3.06
CA TYR A 9 -13.44 -8.11 -3.92
C TYR A 9 -13.79 -6.84 -3.16
N GLN A 10 -14.35 -6.94 -1.95
CA GLN A 10 -14.61 -5.78 -1.10
C GLN A 10 -13.31 -5.06 -0.73
N TYR A 11 -12.25 -5.83 -0.41
CA TYR A 11 -10.94 -5.26 -0.15
C TYR A 11 -10.41 -4.51 -1.37
N ARG A 12 -10.37 -5.15 -2.55
CA ARG A 12 -9.96 -4.51 -3.82
C ARG A 12 -10.79 -3.28 -4.18
N TYR A 13 -12.10 -3.33 -3.94
CA TYR A 13 -12.97 -2.18 -4.17
C TYR A 13 -12.64 -1.02 -3.22
N SER A 14 -12.32 -1.32 -1.97
CA SER A 14 -11.91 -0.35 -0.95
C SER A 14 -10.67 0.43 -1.37
N TRP A 15 -9.55 -0.25 -1.62
CA TRP A 15 -8.28 0.41 -1.89
C TRP A 15 -8.08 0.78 -3.37
N GLY A 16 -8.71 0.06 -4.30
CA GLY A 16 -8.52 0.26 -5.74
C GLY A 16 -9.55 1.16 -6.43
N ILE A 17 -10.77 1.29 -5.88
CA ILE A 17 -11.83 2.13 -6.46
C ILE A 17 -12.18 3.31 -5.55
N ARG A 18 -12.41 3.07 -4.25
CA ARG A 18 -12.76 4.14 -3.31
C ARG A 18 -11.55 4.95 -2.85
N GLY A 19 -10.35 4.36 -2.85
CA GLY A 19 -9.13 5.03 -2.41
C GLY A 19 -9.02 5.17 -0.88
N ASP A 20 -9.57 4.21 -0.13
CA ASP A 20 -9.57 4.27 1.34
C ASP A 20 -8.15 4.24 1.95
N ASN A 21 -7.15 3.81 1.19
CA ASN A 21 -5.75 3.72 1.63
C ASN A 21 -4.89 4.91 1.17
N THR A 22 -5.47 5.98 0.61
CA THR A 22 -4.68 7.13 0.16
C THR A 22 -4.32 8.08 1.31
N PRO A 23 -3.26 8.89 1.16
CA PRO A 23 -2.91 9.92 2.13
C PRO A 23 -4.03 10.91 2.41
N GLU A 24 -4.87 11.23 1.42
CA GLU A 24 -6.01 12.14 1.57
C GLU A 24 -7.07 11.56 2.50
N SER A 25 -7.40 10.28 2.33
CA SER A 25 -8.32 9.54 3.21
C SER A 25 -7.78 9.48 4.65
N ALA A 26 -6.48 9.21 4.81
CA ALA A 26 -5.84 9.20 6.12
C ALA A 26 -5.91 10.59 6.81
N LYS A 27 -5.58 11.65 6.08
CA LYS A 27 -5.64 13.04 6.59
C LYS A 27 -7.05 13.48 6.93
N TYR A 28 -8.04 13.13 6.10
CA TYR A 28 -9.45 13.42 6.36
C TYR A 28 -9.93 12.84 7.70
N LEU A 29 -9.44 11.64 8.06
CA LEU A 29 -9.75 10.98 9.34
C LEU A 29 -8.92 11.51 10.52
N GLY A 30 -8.01 12.46 10.30
CA GLY A 30 -7.13 13.00 11.33
C GLY A 30 -5.93 12.10 11.66
N TYR A 31 -5.58 11.14 10.79
CA TYR A 31 -4.37 10.33 10.95
C TYR A 31 -3.11 11.05 10.48
N LEU A 32 -1.97 10.62 11.02
CA LEU A 32 -0.64 11.12 10.68
C LEU A 32 0.00 10.26 9.59
N LEU A 33 0.75 10.89 8.69
CA LEU A 33 1.50 10.17 7.66
C LEU A 33 2.90 9.84 8.16
N GLY A 34 3.32 8.58 8.02
CA GLY A 34 4.67 8.16 8.41
C GLY A 34 5.78 8.97 7.72
N LYS A 35 5.57 9.37 6.46
CA LYS A 35 6.52 10.22 5.71
C LYS A 35 6.65 11.64 6.28
N GLU A 36 5.60 12.16 6.92
CA GLU A 36 5.66 13.47 7.58
C GLU A 36 6.32 13.36 8.96
N LEU A 37 6.12 12.23 9.64
CA LEU A 37 6.75 11.95 10.94
C LEU A 37 8.25 11.67 10.83
N TYR A 38 8.68 11.05 9.72
CA TYR A 38 10.06 10.61 9.52
C TYR A 38 10.58 11.04 8.14
N PRO A 39 10.84 12.34 7.94
CA PRO A 39 11.23 12.88 6.63
C PRO A 39 12.60 12.39 6.16
N ASP A 40 13.47 11.99 7.09
CA ASP A 40 14.83 11.55 6.80
C ASP A 40 14.94 10.05 6.45
N ILE A 41 13.84 9.30 6.54
CA ILE A 41 13.80 7.89 6.16
C ILE A 41 13.60 7.78 4.64
N ASP A 42 14.50 7.05 3.98
CA ASP A 42 14.32 6.67 2.59
C ASP A 42 13.36 5.49 2.46
N PHE A 43 12.11 5.79 2.13
CA PHE A 43 11.07 4.77 1.93
C PHE A 43 11.21 4.15 0.55
N THR A 44 11.15 2.81 0.47
CA THR A 44 11.13 2.10 -0.81
C THR A 44 9.98 2.60 -1.69
N THR A 45 10.33 3.10 -2.87
CA THR A 45 9.34 3.52 -3.87
C THR A 45 8.80 2.32 -4.63
N PHE A 46 7.59 2.46 -5.17
CA PHE A 46 6.99 1.39 -5.99
C PHE A 46 7.84 1.06 -7.22
N ASP A 47 8.34 2.09 -7.92
CA ASP A 47 9.22 1.93 -9.08
C ASP A 47 10.55 1.25 -8.70
N GLY A 48 11.17 1.66 -7.58
CA GLY A 48 12.39 1.03 -7.08
C GLY A 48 12.19 -0.46 -6.77
N TYR A 49 11.10 -0.79 -6.08
CA TYR A 49 10.74 -2.19 -5.80
C TYR A 49 10.50 -2.99 -7.08
N LEU A 50 9.77 -2.43 -8.07
CA LEU A 50 9.51 -3.12 -9.33
C LEU A 50 10.80 -3.42 -10.11
N LYS A 51 11.76 -2.48 -10.12
CA LYS A 51 13.07 -2.70 -10.74
C LYS A 51 13.81 -3.86 -10.08
N GLU A 52 13.90 -3.88 -8.75
CA GLU A 52 14.52 -4.98 -8.02
C GLU A 52 13.81 -6.32 -8.26
N LEU A 53 12.49 -6.30 -8.42
CA LEU A 53 11.70 -7.49 -8.69
C LEU A 53 12.00 -8.06 -10.07
N LEU A 54 12.05 -7.20 -11.10
CA LEU A 54 12.39 -7.60 -12.47
C LEU A 54 13.84 -8.09 -12.57
N ASP A 55 14.74 -7.53 -11.74
CA ASP A 55 16.12 -8.00 -11.58
C ASP A 55 16.23 -9.34 -10.82
N GLY A 56 15.15 -9.85 -10.25
CA GLY A 56 15.14 -11.08 -9.43
C GLY A 56 15.79 -10.92 -8.06
N LYS A 57 15.96 -9.68 -7.57
CA LYS A 57 16.62 -9.35 -6.29
C LYS A 57 15.66 -8.93 -5.19
N ALA A 58 14.42 -8.59 -5.54
CA ALA A 58 13.44 -8.12 -4.57
C ALA A 58 13.12 -9.18 -3.51
N ARG A 59 12.94 -8.72 -2.26
CA ARG A 59 12.40 -9.54 -1.18
C ARG A 59 10.89 -9.42 -1.15
N LYS A 60 10.20 -10.53 -0.95
CA LYS A 60 8.74 -10.53 -0.79
C LYS A 60 8.37 -9.71 0.47
N PRO A 61 7.48 -8.71 0.35
CA PRO A 61 7.00 -7.98 1.52
C PRO A 61 6.35 -8.94 2.53
N TYR A 62 6.68 -8.77 3.81
CA TYR A 62 6.16 -9.56 4.93
C TYR A 62 6.53 -11.06 4.90
N ALA A 63 7.60 -11.44 4.20
CA ALA A 63 8.18 -12.78 4.23
C ALA A 63 9.27 -12.92 5.29
#